data_AF-A0A8S3FLV2-F1
#
_entry.id   AF-A0A8S3FLV2-F1
#
_cell.length_a   1.000
_cell.length_b   1.000
_cell.length_c   1.000
_cell.angle_alpha   90.00
_cell.angle_beta   90.00
_cell.angle_gamma   90.00
#
_symmetry.space_group_name_H-M   'P 1'
#
loop_
_entity.id
_entity.type
_entity.pdbx_description
1 polymer ?
#
loop_
_entity_poly.entity_id
_entity_poly.type
_entity_poly.pdbx_seq_one_letter_code
_entity_poly.pdbx_strand_id
1 'polypeptide(L)'
;MGSNATLESNGRKVRARTYPWGIVDVEDPKYSDLPHLREMLCKTHLQDLKDVTSDLHYESFRAQQLLGKRNLNDIYEDDAYENVEVKYKIIQQKDEQIRDMKQQIIDMQQKLSSNTNEYQSLNSSVEIERSSSGERFTKI
;
A
#
# COMPACT_ATOMS: atom_id res chain seq x y z
N MET A 1 -8.71 31.79 16.54
CA MET A 1 -10.01 32.50 16.32
C MET A 1 -9.89 33.43 15.12
N GLY A 2 -10.96 33.71 14.36
CA GLY A 2 -10.92 34.63 13.19
C GLY A 2 -11.82 35.86 13.37
N SER A 3 -11.48 36.98 12.72
CA SER A 3 -12.34 38.18 12.64
C SER A 3 -12.13 38.93 11.31
N ASN A 4 -13.22 39.39 10.72
CA ASN A 4 -13.21 40.29 9.56
C ASN A 4 -13.30 41.77 9.97
N ALA A 5 -13.59 42.07 11.25
CA ALA A 5 -13.69 43.43 11.75
C ALA A 5 -12.30 44.01 12.02
N THR A 6 -12.03 45.21 11.49
CA THR A 6 -10.78 45.93 11.68
C THR A 6 -10.99 47.11 12.63
N LEU A 7 -10.13 47.23 13.64
CA LEU A 7 -10.08 48.35 14.57
C LEU A 7 -8.71 49.04 14.48
N GLU A 8 -8.67 50.34 14.73
CA GLU A 8 -7.40 51.04 14.93
C GLU A 8 -6.94 50.85 16.37
N SER A 9 -5.77 50.24 16.52
CA SER A 9 -5.07 50.08 17.80
C SER A 9 -3.63 50.54 17.60
N ASN A 10 -3.14 51.44 18.47
CA ASN A 10 -1.78 51.99 18.40
C ASN A 10 -1.38 52.55 17.02
N GLY A 11 -2.32 53.19 16.31
CA GLY A 11 -2.10 53.77 14.97
C GLY A 11 -1.98 52.75 13.83
N ARG A 12 -2.25 51.46 14.08
CA ARG A 12 -2.32 50.42 13.05
C ARG A 12 -3.73 49.83 13.01
N LYS A 13 -4.20 49.52 11.80
CA LYS A 13 -5.45 48.75 11.62
C LYS A 13 -5.16 47.28 11.89
N VAL A 14 -5.71 46.75 12.97
CA VAL A 14 -5.59 45.35 13.38
C VAL A 14 -6.96 44.66 13.31
N ARG A 15 -6.98 43.36 13.06
CA ARG A 15 -8.22 42.57 13.06
C ARG A 15 -8.55 42.17 14.49
N ALA A 16 -9.69 42.61 14.99
CA ALA A 16 -10.06 42.42 16.39
C ALA A 16 -11.51 41.95 16.54
N ARG A 17 -11.83 41.34 17.69
CA ARG A 17 -13.20 41.05 18.12
C ARG A 17 -13.53 41.89 19.34
N THR A 18 -14.64 42.61 19.27
CA THR A 18 -15.15 43.41 20.38
C THR A 18 -16.18 42.62 21.16
N TYR A 19 -15.99 42.52 22.46
CA TYR A 19 -16.93 41.99 23.42
C TYR A 19 -17.31 43.09 24.43
N PRO A 20 -18.46 42.97 25.13
CA PRO A 20 -18.83 43.93 26.17
C PRO A 20 -17.80 44.08 27.29
N TRP A 21 -16.95 43.08 27.50
CA TRP A 21 -15.88 43.05 28.51
C TRP A 21 -14.48 43.39 27.96
N GLY A 22 -14.33 43.67 26.66
CA GLY A 22 -13.04 44.04 26.10
C GLY A 22 -12.85 43.71 24.63
N ILE A 23 -11.70 44.10 24.10
CA ILE A 23 -11.31 43.89 22.71
C ILE A 23 -10.20 42.85 22.68
N VAL A 24 -10.35 41.84 21.83
CA VAL A 24 -9.34 40.80 21.61
C VAL A 24 -8.74 40.99 20.23
N ASP A 25 -7.43 41.22 20.18
CA ASP A 25 -6.67 41.24 18.94
C ASP A 25 -6.51 39.80 18.43
N VAL A 26 -6.89 39.58 17.18
CA VAL A 26 -6.86 38.27 16.53
C VAL A 26 -5.46 37.94 15.98
N GLU A 27 -4.60 38.94 15.82
CA GLU A 27 -3.22 38.77 15.38
C GLU A 27 -2.21 38.67 16.55
N ASP A 28 -2.66 38.84 17.79
CA ASP A 28 -1.80 38.65 18.97
C ASP A 28 -1.55 37.15 19.23
N PRO A 29 -0.29 36.67 19.15
CA PRO A 29 0.05 35.26 19.37
C PRO A 29 -0.24 34.76 20.79
N LYS A 30 -0.42 35.67 21.77
CA LYS A 30 -0.79 35.32 23.14
C LYS A 30 -2.24 34.87 23.29
N TYR A 31 -3.13 35.38 22.43
CA TYR A 31 -4.58 35.11 22.50
C TYR A 31 -5.10 34.34 21.28
N SER A 32 -4.31 34.26 20.21
CA SER A 32 -4.69 33.63 18.94
C SER A 32 -3.52 32.88 18.33
N ASP A 33 -3.78 31.66 17.90
CA ASP A 33 -2.88 30.79 17.13
C ASP A 33 -2.85 31.13 15.64
N LEU A 34 -3.72 32.04 15.18
CA LEU A 34 -3.85 32.45 13.78
C LEU A 34 -2.51 32.86 13.13
N PRO A 35 -1.60 33.61 13.81
CA PRO A 35 -0.31 33.97 13.22
C PRO A 35 0.54 32.74 12.89
N HIS A 36 0.57 31.75 13.79
CA HIS A 36 1.31 30.50 13.61
C HIS A 36 0.68 29.63 12.53
N LEU A 37 -0.65 29.53 12.50
CA LEU A 37 -1.37 28.81 11.46
C LEU A 37 -1.10 29.39 10.06
N ARG A 38 -1.15 30.72 9.92
CA ARG A 38 -0.82 31.39 8.65
C ARG A 38 0.62 31.14 8.22
N GLU A 39 1.56 31.19 9.15
CA GLU A 39 2.97 30.90 8.86
C GLU A 39 3.18 29.44 8.43
N MET A 40 2.52 28.51 9.11
CA MET A 40 2.56 27.10 8.74
C MET A 40 2.00 26.89 7.33
N LEU A 41 0.77 27.33 7.07
CA LEU A 41 0.06 27.09 5.81
C LEU A 41 0.64 27.86 4.62
N CYS A 42 1.00 29.13 4.81
CA CYS A 42 1.32 30.01 3.68
C CYS A 42 2.82 30.21 3.47
N LYS A 43 3.66 30.08 4.51
CA LYS A 43 5.10 30.38 4.39
C LYS A 43 5.97 29.13 4.36
N THR A 44 5.71 28.18 5.24
CA THR A 44 6.62 27.04 5.47
C THR A 44 6.18 25.78 4.76
N HIS A 45 4.90 25.39 4.84
CA HIS A 45 4.41 24.08 4.38
C HIS A 45 3.52 24.17 3.12
N LEU A 46 3.44 25.34 2.48
CA LEU A 46 2.61 25.52 1.28
C LEU A 46 3.07 24.62 0.13
N GLN A 47 4.39 24.49 -0.04
CA GLN A 47 4.94 23.72 -1.14
C GLN A 47 4.70 22.22 -0.94
N ASP A 48 4.99 21.70 0.25
CA ASP A 48 4.69 20.31 0.62
C ASP A 48 3.20 19.98 0.45
N LEU A 49 2.30 20.89 0.84
CA LEU A 49 0.86 20.71 0.65
C LEU A 49 0.48 20.57 -0.82
N LYS A 50 1.10 21.37 -1.70
CA LYS A 50 0.90 21.27 -3.15
C LYS A 50 1.44 19.96 -3.70
N ASP A 51 2.62 19.55 -3.25
CA ASP A 51 3.29 18.35 -3.75
C ASP A 51 2.52 17.09 -3.34
N VAL A 52 2.06 16.99 -2.08
CA VAL A 52 1.17 15.90 -1.64
C VAL A 52 -0.13 15.88 -2.45
N THR A 53 -0.72 17.05 -2.71
CA THR A 53 -1.96 17.14 -3.49
C THR A 53 -1.76 16.69 -4.93
N SER A 54 -0.64 17.06 -5.55
CA SER A 54 -0.28 16.65 -6.91
C SER A 54 0.01 15.15 -6.98
N ASP A 55 0.98 14.70 -6.18
CA ASP A 55 1.61 13.41 -6.39
C ASP A 55 0.81 12.26 -5.79
N LEU A 56 0.00 12.54 -4.77
CA LEU A 56 -0.85 11.55 -4.12
C LEU A 56 -2.32 11.72 -4.53
N HIS A 57 -2.94 12.84 -4.15
CA HIS A 57 -4.40 12.98 -4.30
C HIS A 57 -4.81 13.06 -5.77
N TYR A 58 -4.14 13.88 -6.58
CA TYR A 58 -4.45 14.02 -7.98
C TYR A 58 -4.08 12.78 -8.80
N GLU A 59 -2.87 12.23 -8.63
CA GLU A 59 -2.48 11.03 -9.37
C GLU A 59 -3.30 9.79 -8.97
N SER A 60 -3.68 9.64 -7.69
CA SER A 60 -4.60 8.57 -7.25
C SER A 60 -5.96 8.72 -7.93
N PHE A 61 -6.56 9.91 -7.86
CA PHE A 61 -7.82 10.19 -8.53
C PHE A 61 -7.74 9.97 -10.04
N ARG A 62 -6.64 10.41 -10.67
CA ARG A 62 -6.39 10.24 -12.11
C ARG A 62 -6.30 8.77 -12.48
N ALA A 63 -5.58 7.96 -11.71
CA ALA A 63 -5.48 6.51 -11.92
C ALA A 63 -6.86 5.84 -11.77
N GLN A 64 -7.63 6.17 -10.73
CA GLN A 64 -8.98 5.65 -10.52
C GLN A 64 -9.92 5.99 -11.70
N GLN A 65 -9.85 7.21 -12.21
CA GLN A 65 -10.64 7.66 -13.36
C GLN A 65 -10.25 6.95 -14.66
N LEU A 66 -8.95 6.75 -14.92
CA LEU A 66 -8.45 6.04 -16.11
C LEU A 66 -8.75 4.54 -16.08
N LEU A 67 -8.78 3.93 -14.89
CA LEU A 67 -9.14 2.52 -14.70
C LEU A 67 -10.65 2.26 -14.84
N GLY A 68 -11.46 3.28 -15.13
CA GLY A 68 -12.89 3.12 -15.40
C GLY A 68 -13.72 2.72 -14.18
N LYS A 69 -13.24 2.96 -12.95
CA LYS A 69 -13.99 2.75 -11.69
C LYS A 69 -15.13 3.76 -11.50
N ARG A 70 -15.83 4.12 -12.59
CA ARG A 70 -17.00 5.00 -12.55
C ARG A 70 -18.25 4.19 -12.23
N ASN A 71 -18.39 3.77 -10.98
CA ASN A 71 -19.72 3.77 -10.37
C ASN A 71 -19.79 5.02 -9.52
N LEU A 72 -20.43 6.04 -10.08
CA LEU A 72 -20.57 7.41 -9.55
C LEU A 72 -21.37 7.51 -8.24
N ASN A 73 -21.58 6.39 -7.53
CA ASN A 73 -22.33 6.31 -6.28
C ASN A 73 -21.45 5.98 -5.05
N ASP A 74 -20.17 5.63 -5.23
CA ASP A 74 -19.25 5.32 -4.11
C ASP A 74 -18.44 6.55 -3.63
N ILE A 75 -18.79 7.76 -4.10
CA ILE A 75 -17.99 8.99 -3.97
C ILE A 75 -17.93 9.56 -2.53
N TYR A 76 -18.54 8.91 -1.53
CA TYR A 76 -18.54 9.40 -0.14
C TYR A 76 -17.69 8.59 0.86
N GLU A 77 -16.91 7.58 0.45
CA GLU A 77 -16.19 6.71 1.39
C GLU A 77 -14.70 6.45 1.08
N ASP A 78 -13.98 7.38 0.45
CA ASP A 78 -12.55 7.14 0.14
C ASP A 78 -11.60 8.29 0.52
N ASP A 79 -11.93 9.03 1.59
CA ASP A 79 -10.97 9.91 2.26
C ASP A 79 -10.65 9.37 3.66
N ALA A 80 -9.37 9.01 3.85
CA ALA A 80 -8.64 8.73 5.09
C ALA A 80 -8.59 7.30 5.69
N TYR A 81 -9.30 6.30 5.17
CA TYR A 81 -9.16 4.90 5.63
C TYR A 81 -9.41 3.90 4.50
N GLU A 82 -8.45 3.75 3.58
CA GLU A 82 -8.45 2.60 2.66
C GLU A 82 -8.59 1.32 3.51
N ASN A 83 -9.72 0.66 3.35
CA ASN A 83 -10.29 -0.31 4.26
C ASN A 83 -9.29 -1.44 4.58
N VAL A 84 -8.69 -1.37 5.77
CA VAL A 84 -7.70 -2.33 6.28
C VAL A 84 -8.19 -3.77 6.12
N GLU A 85 -9.50 -4.00 6.26
CA GLU A 85 -10.12 -5.31 6.09
C GLU A 85 -10.15 -5.79 4.64
N VAL A 86 -10.38 -4.90 3.67
CA VAL A 86 -10.27 -5.22 2.24
C VAL A 86 -8.83 -5.60 1.89
N LYS A 87 -7.83 -4.87 2.42
CA LYS A 87 -6.42 -5.21 2.24
C LYS A 87 -6.08 -6.56 2.86
N TYR A 88 -6.57 -6.86 4.07
CA TYR A 88 -6.38 -8.18 4.69
C TYR A 88 -7.02 -9.31 3.88
N LYS A 89 -8.24 -9.11 3.33
CA LYS A 89 -8.89 -10.10 2.46
C LYS A 89 -8.09 -10.36 1.18
N ILE A 90 -7.56 -9.30 0.55
CA ILE A 90 -6.71 -9.42 -0.65
C ILE A 90 -5.39 -10.14 -0.33
N ILE A 91 -4.77 -9.83 0.81
CA ILE A 91 -3.53 -10.47 1.25
C ILE A 91 -3.78 -11.96 1.53
N GLN A 92 -4.85 -12.30 2.26
CA GLN A 92 -5.20 -13.70 2.55
C GLN A 92 -5.44 -14.52 1.29
N GLN A 93 -6.17 -13.98 0.32
CA GLN A 93 -6.39 -14.66 -0.96
C GLN A 93 -5.08 -14.88 -1.73
N LYS A 94 -4.18 -13.89 -1.73
CA LYS A 94 -2.87 -14.03 -2.37
C LYS A 94 -1.99 -15.06 -1.67
N ASP A 95 -2.01 -15.10 -0.33
CA ASP A 95 -1.25 -16.08 0.45
C ASP A 95 -1.76 -17.51 0.24
N GLU A 96 -3.07 -17.69 0.09
CA GLU A 96 -3.70 -18.98 -0.23
C GLU A 96 -3.29 -19.45 -1.63
N GLN A 97 -3.36 -18.58 -2.65
CA GLN A 97 -2.89 -18.89 -4.00
C GLN A 97 -1.39 -19.26 -4.02
N ILE A 98 -0.57 -18.54 -3.27
CA ILE A 98 0.87 -18.85 -3.15
C ILE A 98 1.08 -20.22 -2.51
N ARG A 99 0.26 -20.59 -1.52
CA ARG A 99 0.33 -21.90 -0.86
C ARG A 99 -0.02 -23.03 -1.81
N ASP A 100 -1.11 -22.88 -2.55
CA ASP A 100 -1.55 -23.87 -3.55
C ASP A 100 -0.50 -24.05 -4.64
N MET A 101 0.05 -22.94 -5.14
CA MET A 101 1.09 -22.96 -6.17
C MET A 101 2.37 -23.64 -5.66
N LYS A 102 2.74 -23.43 -4.38
CA LYS A 102 3.85 -24.15 -3.74
C LYS A 102 3.60 -25.65 -3.65
N GLN A 103 2.38 -26.07 -3.30
CA GLN A 103 2.03 -27.50 -3.23
C GLN A 103 2.11 -28.15 -4.61
N GLN A 104 1.59 -27.49 -5.65
CA GLN A 104 1.69 -27.97 -7.02
C GLN A 104 3.14 -28.14 -7.48
N ILE A 105 4.04 -27.22 -7.11
CA ILE A 105 5.47 -27.33 -7.43
C ILE A 105 6.08 -28.55 -6.72
N ILE A 106 5.75 -28.79 -5.45
CA ILE A 106 6.26 -29.94 -4.69
C ILE A 106 5.79 -31.26 -5.32
N ASP A 107 4.48 -31.38 -5.60
CA ASP A 107 3.90 -32.58 -6.20
C ASP A 107 4.52 -32.87 -7.58
N MET A 108 4.75 -31.81 -8.36
CA MET A 108 5.40 -31.90 -9.67
C MET A 108 6.86 -32.35 -9.54
N GLN A 109 7.62 -31.82 -8.58
CA GLN A 109 8.99 -32.26 -8.30
C GLN A 109 9.04 -33.72 -7.84
N GLN A 110 8.09 -34.15 -7.00
CA GLN A 110 7.99 -35.54 -6.56
C GLN A 110 7.71 -36.48 -7.74
N LYS A 111 6.70 -36.17 -8.58
CA LYS A 111 6.39 -36.98 -9.78
C LYS A 111 7.59 -37.11 -10.71
N LEU A 112 8.34 -36.02 -10.92
CA LEU A 112 9.58 -36.07 -11.70
C LEU A 112 10.61 -36.99 -11.03
N SER A 113 10.85 -36.85 -9.73
CA SER A 113 11.81 -37.71 -9.02
C SER A 113 11.42 -39.19 -9.00
N SER A 114 10.13 -39.51 -8.83
CA SER A 114 9.63 -40.89 -8.85
C SER A 114 9.78 -41.51 -10.24
N ASN A 115 9.37 -40.80 -11.30
CA ASN A 115 9.59 -41.27 -12.67
C ASN A 115 11.08 -41.47 -12.94
N THR A 116 11.94 -40.51 -12.56
CA THR A 116 13.39 -40.63 -12.77
C THR A 116 13.97 -41.83 -12.02
N ASN A 117 13.55 -42.06 -10.76
CA ASN A 117 13.95 -43.23 -9.96
C ASN A 117 13.45 -44.56 -10.55
N GLU A 118 12.25 -44.58 -11.13
CA GLU A 118 11.69 -45.75 -11.84
C GLU A 118 12.52 -46.08 -13.09
N TYR A 119 12.89 -45.08 -13.90
CA TYR A 119 13.82 -45.27 -15.01
C TYR A 119 15.20 -45.74 -14.53
N GLN A 120 15.71 -45.21 -13.41
CA GLN A 120 17.01 -45.60 -12.84
C GLN A 120 17.00 -47.05 -12.34
N SER A 121 15.92 -47.46 -11.67
CA SER A 121 15.76 -48.81 -11.09
C SER A 121 15.52 -49.87 -12.18
N LEU A 122 14.74 -49.56 -13.21
CA LEU A 122 14.60 -50.40 -14.41
C LEU A 122 15.96 -50.57 -15.12
N ASN A 123 16.72 -49.49 -15.31
CA ASN A 123 18.06 -49.58 -15.90
C ASN A 123 19.02 -50.43 -15.06
N SER A 124 19.01 -50.29 -13.73
CA SER A 124 19.83 -51.12 -12.85
C SER A 124 19.45 -52.61 -12.87
N SER A 125 18.16 -52.92 -13.04
CA SER A 125 17.66 -54.30 -13.13
C SER A 125 18.08 -54.97 -14.45
N VAL A 126 18.04 -54.20 -15.55
CA VAL A 126 18.50 -54.67 -16.87
C VAL A 126 20.02 -54.88 -16.90
N GLU A 127 20.80 -54.06 -16.19
CA GLU A 127 22.25 -54.26 -16.05
C GLU A 127 22.59 -55.49 -15.18
N ILE A 128 21.85 -55.73 -14.11
CA ILE A 128 22.01 -56.92 -13.26
C ILE A 128 21.65 -58.20 -14.03
N GLU A 129 20.57 -58.23 -14.81
CA GLU A 129 20.22 -59.39 -15.65
C GLU A 129 21.23 -59.65 -16.77
N ARG A 130 21.83 -58.60 -17.35
CA ARG A 130 22.92 -58.73 -18.33
C ARG A 130 24.18 -59.34 -17.72
N SER A 131 24.52 -58.98 -16.48
CA SER A 131 25.67 -59.56 -15.76
C SER A 131 25.42 -61.02 -15.33
N SER A 132 24.21 -61.34 -14.86
CA SER A 132 23.81 -62.72 -14.46
C SER A 132 23.69 -63.68 -15.65
N SER A 133 23.24 -63.21 -16.81
CA SER A 133 23.19 -64.01 -18.04
C SER A 133 24.59 -64.24 -18.65
N GLY A 134 25.56 -63.37 -18.36
CA GLY A 134 26.96 -63.52 -18.75
C GLY A 134 27.71 -64.61 -17.97
N GLU A 135 27.35 -64.86 -16.71
CA GLU A 135 28.02 -65.87 -15.87
C GLU A 135 27.53 -67.31 -16.10
N ARG A 136 26.41 -67.53 -16.79
CA ARG A 136 25.92 -68.89 -17.13
C ARG A 136 26.68 -69.56 -18.29
N PHE A 137 27.55 -68.84 -18.99
CA PHE A 137 28.31 -69.35 -20.15
C PHE A 137 29.76 -69.77 -19.85
N THR A 138 30.23 -69.77 -18.60
CA THR A 138 31.66 -69.99 -18.28
C THR A 138 31.99 -71.22 -17.42
N LYS A 139 31.07 -72.16 -17.18
CA LYS A 139 31.43 -73.48 -16.61
C LYS A 139 31.35 -74.58 -17.66
N ILE A 140 32.50 -74.82 -18.31
CA ILE A 140 32.86 -76.09 -18.95
C ILE A 140 33.66 -76.89 -17.93
#